data_AF-A0A928NKU2-F1
#
_entry.id   AF-A0A928NKU2-F1
#
_cell.length_a   1.000
_cell.length_b   1.000
_cell.length_c   1.000
_cell.angle_alpha   90.00
_cell.angle_beta   90.00
_cell.angle_gamma   90.00
#
_symmetry.space_group_name_H-M   'P 1'
#
loop_
_entity.id
_entity.type
_entity.pdbx_description
1 polymer ?
#
loop_
_entity_poly.entity_id
_entity_poly.type
_entity_poly.pdbx_seq_one_letter_code
_entity_poly.pdbx_strand_id
1 'polypeptide(L)'
;MFDSKKKVPDTLEECYVTDEISYNLWTWAERVELWGKKMAFVLIAIGLTTVVIQILQMAEEYYDEVIVFTSVAVHIFKWGIYVFLEYCAYHMLALLIASLATIVQNTNITSNIALYKEAKGNFKNADTQNVTAEKKDFCGNKAESGYSLLKMAKERNEEDGYWICKSCGRKNNINVYYCNDCGNHK
;
A
#
# COMPACT_ATOMS: atom_id res chain seq x y z
N MET A 1 21.05 10.60 -1.38
CA MET A 1 21.73 9.37 -1.84
C MET A 1 20.91 8.83 -2.99
N PHE A 2 21.13 9.39 -4.18
CA PHE A 2 20.51 8.95 -5.43
C PHE A 2 21.58 8.12 -6.13
N ASP A 3 21.43 6.80 -6.20
CA ASP A 3 22.33 6.01 -7.02
C ASP A 3 21.62 4.94 -7.84
N SER A 4 22.21 4.75 -9.01
CA SER A 4 21.97 3.82 -10.09
C SER A 4 20.88 4.18 -11.10
N LYS A 5 21.35 4.29 -12.35
CA LYS A 5 20.58 4.51 -13.57
C LYS A 5 19.33 3.62 -13.58
N LYS A 6 18.14 4.23 -13.47
CA LYS A 6 16.86 3.53 -13.55
C LYS A 6 16.85 2.71 -14.85
N LYS A 7 16.87 1.38 -14.73
CA LYS A 7 16.86 0.49 -15.89
C LYS A 7 15.55 0.74 -16.63
N VAL A 8 15.61 1.01 -17.92
CA VAL A 8 14.41 1.25 -18.73
C VAL A 8 13.61 -0.06 -18.73
N PRO A 9 12.32 -0.04 -18.36
CA PRO A 9 11.50 -1.24 -18.36
C PRO A 9 11.28 -1.72 -19.80
N ASP A 10 11.54 -3.00 -20.05
CA ASP A 10 11.43 -3.60 -21.39
C ASP A 10 10.00 -4.11 -21.64
N THR A 11 9.23 -4.33 -20.57
CA THR A 11 7.84 -4.81 -20.63
C THR A 11 6.88 -3.92 -19.84
N LEU A 12 5.60 -3.96 -20.23
CA LEU A 12 4.54 -3.17 -19.59
C LEU A 12 4.23 -3.67 -18.16
N GLU A 13 4.57 -4.92 -17.86
CA GLU A 13 4.34 -5.56 -16.57
C GLU A 13 5.37 -5.12 -15.52
N GLU A 14 6.61 -4.84 -15.93
CA GLU A 14 7.65 -4.24 -15.09
C GLU A 14 7.30 -2.82 -14.63
N CYS A 15 6.45 -2.10 -15.38
CA CYS A 15 5.99 -0.77 -14.98
C CYS A 15 5.09 -0.77 -13.73
N TYR A 16 4.45 -1.91 -13.43
CA TYR A 16 3.54 -2.06 -12.29
C TYR A 16 4.18 -2.71 -11.06
N VAL A 17 5.43 -3.15 -11.16
CA VAL A 17 6.17 -3.71 -10.02
C VAL A 17 6.34 -2.62 -8.97
N THR A 18 5.87 -2.90 -7.76
CA THR A 18 6.06 -2.02 -6.60
C THR A 18 7.53 -1.89 -6.26
N ASP A 19 8.02 -0.65 -6.24
CA ASP A 19 9.38 -0.35 -5.79
C ASP A 19 9.57 -0.63 -4.30
N GLU A 20 10.82 -0.92 -3.91
CA GLU A 20 11.22 -1.19 -2.53
C GLU A 20 10.78 -0.08 -1.56
N ILE A 21 10.81 1.18 -2.02
CA ILE A 21 10.38 2.35 -1.23
C ILE A 21 8.88 2.27 -0.92
N SER A 22 8.04 1.98 -1.92
CA SER A 22 6.59 1.85 -1.72
C SER A 22 6.27 0.67 -0.81
N TYR A 23 6.95 -0.47 -0.99
CA TYR A 23 6.80 -1.63 -0.11
C TYR A 23 7.16 -1.32 1.35
N ASN A 24 8.27 -0.63 1.57
CA ASN A 24 8.69 -0.21 2.90
C ASN A 24 7.68 0.76 3.53
N LEU A 25 7.13 1.70 2.76
CA LEU A 25 6.11 2.64 3.25
C LEU A 25 4.83 1.92 3.70
N TRP A 26 4.35 0.95 2.92
CA TRP A 26 3.20 0.12 3.31
C TRP A 26 3.46 -0.67 4.59
N THR A 27 4.64 -1.29 4.69
CA THR A 27 5.04 -2.03 5.89
C THR A 27 5.13 -1.13 7.12
N TRP A 28 5.60 0.11 6.95
CA TRP A 28 5.64 1.10 8.03
C TRP A 28 4.24 1.57 8.44
N ALA A 29 3.32 1.77 7.50
CA ALA A 29 1.94 2.12 7.81
C ALA A 29 1.26 1.03 8.67
N GLU A 30 1.41 -0.24 8.28
CA GLU A 30 0.89 -1.38 9.05
C GLU A 30 1.51 -1.47 10.44
N ARG A 31 2.84 -1.26 10.53
CA ARG A 31 3.57 -1.27 11.80
C ARG A 31 3.05 -0.18 12.73
N VAL A 32 2.87 1.04 12.23
CA VAL A 32 2.34 2.17 13.01
C VAL A 32 0.95 1.86 13.55
N GLU A 33 0.06 1.29 12.73
CA GLU A 33 -1.28 0.93 13.17
C GLU A 33 -1.24 -0.11 14.30
N LEU A 34 -0.38 -1.13 14.18
CA LEU A 34 -0.21 -2.17 15.18
C LEU A 34 0.41 -1.63 16.47
N TRP A 35 1.34 -0.69 16.37
CA TRP A 35 1.88 0.05 17.51
C TRP A 35 0.82 0.91 18.19
N GLY A 36 -0.03 1.60 17.43
CA GLY A 36 -1.14 2.39 17.98
C GLY A 36 -2.10 1.55 18.82
N LYS A 37 -2.46 0.34 18.34
CA LYS A 37 -3.28 -0.61 19.11
C LYS A 37 -2.60 -1.06 20.41
N LYS A 38 -1.29 -1.34 20.36
CA LYS A 38 -0.51 -1.72 21.55
C LYS A 38 -0.40 -0.57 22.55
N MET A 39 -0.13 0.65 22.09
CA MET A 39 -0.04 1.83 22.95
C MET A 39 -1.38 2.16 23.61
N ALA A 40 -2.49 2.02 22.90
CA ALA A 40 -3.83 2.17 23.48
C ALA A 40 -4.06 1.20 24.64
N PHE A 41 -3.67 -0.07 24.50
CA PHE A 41 -3.78 -1.07 25.57
C PHE A 41 -2.93 -0.69 26.80
N VAL A 42 -1.69 -0.23 26.57
CA VAL A 42 -0.80 0.23 27.65
C VAL A 42 -1.41 1.42 28.40
N LEU A 43 -1.97 2.41 27.67
CA LEU A 43 -2.60 3.57 28.29
C LEU A 43 -3.87 3.22 29.07
N ILE A 44 -4.65 2.23 28.63
CA ILE A 44 -5.79 1.71 29.39
C ILE A 44 -5.30 1.11 30.72
N ALA A 45 -4.24 0.28 30.69
CA ALA A 45 -3.67 -0.31 31.89
C ALA A 45 -3.19 0.76 32.89
N ILE A 46 -2.46 1.77 32.39
CA ILE A 46 -2.02 2.91 33.21
C ILE A 46 -3.23 3.66 33.78
N GLY A 47 -4.23 3.98 32.96
CA GLY A 47 -5.45 4.65 33.40
C GLY A 47 -6.13 3.91 34.56
N LEU A 48 -6.30 2.58 34.44
CA LEU A 48 -6.87 1.75 35.50
C LEU A 48 -6.06 1.83 36.80
N THR A 49 -4.72 1.73 36.72
CA THR A 49 -3.88 1.82 37.92
C THR A 49 -4.01 3.18 38.61
N THR A 50 -4.07 4.28 37.85
CA THR A 50 -4.24 5.62 38.43
C THR A 50 -5.60 5.82 39.07
N VAL A 51 -6.67 5.23 38.52
CA VAL A 51 -8.00 5.28 39.12
C VAL A 51 -8.02 4.55 40.47
N VAL A 52 -7.37 3.38 40.56
CA VAL A 52 -7.26 2.64 41.83
C VAL A 52 -6.52 3.45 42.89
N ILE A 53 -5.39 4.07 42.52
CA ILE A 53 -4.62 4.93 43.43
C ILE A 53 -5.46 6.11 43.91
N GLN A 54 -6.20 6.76 43.01
CA GLN A 54 -7.08 7.88 43.35
C GLN A 54 -8.16 7.47 44.36
N ILE A 55 -8.77 6.29 44.19
CA ILE A 55 -9.77 5.77 45.13
C ILE A 55 -9.15 5.53 46.50
N LEU A 56 -7.96 4.93 46.57
CA LEU A 56 -7.26 4.66 47.83
C LEU A 56 -6.91 5.95 48.58
N GLN A 57 -6.42 6.97 47.87
CA GLN A 57 -6.11 8.28 48.47
C GLN A 57 -7.38 8.97 48.99
N MET A 58 -8.45 8.95 48.20
CA MET A 58 -9.72 9.56 48.58
C MET A 58 -10.36 8.85 49.78
N ALA A 59 -10.20 7.53 49.92
CA ALA A 59 -10.70 6.77 51.07
C ALA A 59 -10.00 7.13 52.39
N GLU A 60 -8.76 7.63 52.33
CA GLU A 60 -8.00 8.10 53.50
C GLU A 60 -8.39 9.54 53.89
N GLU A 61 -8.77 10.37 52.93
CA GLU A 61 -8.91 11.82 53.11
C GLU A 61 -10.37 12.32 53.14
N TYR A 62 -11.32 11.63 52.49
CA TYR A 62 -12.71 12.05 52.32
C TYR A 62 -13.70 10.90 52.52
N TYR A 63 -14.74 11.12 53.35
CA TYR A 63 -15.80 10.13 53.59
C TYR A 63 -17.10 10.40 52.81
N ASP A 64 -17.14 11.46 51.99
CA ASP A 64 -18.33 11.84 51.22
C ASP A 64 -18.39 11.05 49.89
N GLU A 65 -19.32 10.10 49.82
CA GLU A 65 -19.52 9.22 48.66
C GLU A 65 -19.78 9.97 47.36
N VAL A 66 -20.46 11.13 47.40
CA VAL A 66 -20.81 11.89 46.20
C VAL A 66 -19.58 12.55 45.58
N ILE A 67 -18.68 13.06 46.42
CA ILE A 67 -17.42 13.69 45.98
C ILE A 67 -16.48 12.64 45.40
N VAL A 68 -16.35 11.49 46.07
CA VAL A 68 -15.52 10.37 45.58
C VAL A 68 -16.01 9.87 44.24
N PHE A 69 -17.33 9.64 44.09
CA PHE A 69 -17.91 9.19 42.83
C PHE A 69 -17.68 10.19 41.68
N THR A 70 -17.91 11.48 41.93
CA THR A 70 -17.73 12.53 40.92
C THR A 70 -16.26 12.64 40.48
N SER A 71 -15.31 12.59 41.42
CA SER A 71 -13.88 12.63 41.14
C SER A 71 -13.42 11.45 40.28
N VAL A 72 -13.84 10.23 40.65
CA VAL A 72 -13.53 9.01 39.90
C VAL A 72 -14.13 9.06 38.49
N ALA A 73 -15.38 9.51 38.35
CA ALA A 73 -16.04 9.63 37.05
C ALA A 73 -15.30 10.59 36.11
N VAL A 74 -14.88 11.77 36.61
CA VAL A 74 -14.08 12.73 35.83
C VAL A 74 -12.72 12.13 35.43
N HIS A 75 -12.07 11.40 36.34
CA HIS A 75 -10.79 10.74 36.04
C HIS A 75 -10.90 9.66 34.97
N ILE A 76 -11.92 8.80 35.04
CA ILE A 76 -12.18 7.77 34.03
C ILE A 76 -12.46 8.44 32.68
N PHE A 77 -13.28 9.49 32.66
CA PHE A 77 -13.61 10.22 31.43
C PHE A 77 -12.38 10.88 30.81
N LYS A 78 -11.52 11.51 31.62
CA LYS A 78 -10.26 12.11 31.17
C LYS A 78 -9.35 11.09 30.50
N TRP A 79 -9.14 9.92 31.13
CA TRP A 79 -8.33 8.85 30.56
C TRP A 79 -8.97 8.24 29.32
N GLY A 80 -10.29 8.09 29.29
CA GLY A 80 -11.03 7.62 28.12
C GLY A 80 -10.79 8.51 26.89
N ILE A 81 -10.87 9.84 27.06
CA ILE A 81 -10.54 10.79 26.00
C ILE A 81 -9.08 10.69 25.60
N TYR A 82 -8.16 10.56 26.55
CA TYR A 82 -6.73 10.48 26.27
C TYR A 82 -6.37 9.26 25.42
N VAL A 83 -6.88 8.09 25.79
CA VAL A 83 -6.72 6.84 25.03
C VAL A 83 -7.32 6.97 23.63
N PHE A 84 -8.51 7.58 23.53
CA PHE A 84 -9.19 7.78 22.26
C PHE A 84 -8.40 8.70 21.33
N LEU A 85 -7.95 9.87 21.82
CA LEU A 85 -7.18 10.82 21.03
C LEU A 85 -5.85 10.23 20.58
N GLU A 86 -5.15 9.51 21.46
CA GLU A 86 -3.89 8.85 21.11
C GLU A 86 -4.11 7.79 20.01
N TYR A 87 -5.14 6.95 20.16
CA TYR A 87 -5.50 5.96 19.14
C TYR A 87 -5.82 6.62 17.79
N CYS A 88 -6.60 7.70 17.79
CA CYS A 88 -6.90 8.47 16.60
C CYS A 88 -5.64 9.07 15.96
N ALA A 89 -4.69 9.56 16.76
CA ALA A 89 -3.44 10.12 16.26
C ALA A 89 -2.60 9.06 15.52
N TYR A 90 -2.42 7.87 16.10
CA TYR A 90 -1.70 6.77 15.43
C TYR A 90 -2.43 6.29 14.17
N HIS A 91 -3.77 6.21 14.21
CA HIS A 91 -4.55 5.81 13.05
C HIS A 91 -4.43 6.84 11.90
N MET A 92 -4.52 8.13 12.21
CA MET A 92 -4.30 9.21 11.23
C MET A 92 -2.89 9.16 10.65
N LEU A 93 -1.87 8.91 11.48
CA LEU A 93 -0.48 8.77 11.01
C LEU A 93 -0.33 7.60 10.03
N ALA A 94 -0.94 6.45 10.34
CA ALA A 94 -0.93 5.28 9.47
C ALA A 94 -1.59 5.59 8.11
N LEU A 95 -2.75 6.27 8.11
CA LEU A 95 -3.44 6.70 6.89
C LEU A 95 -2.59 7.67 6.06
N LEU A 96 -1.89 8.61 6.69
CA LEU A 96 -0.99 9.53 6.00
C LEU A 96 0.17 8.79 5.32
N ILE A 97 0.80 7.85 6.01
CA ILE A 97 1.90 7.04 5.43
C ILE A 97 1.38 6.17 4.27
N ALA A 98 0.21 5.55 4.42
CA ALA A 98 -0.43 4.78 3.35
C ALA A 98 -0.76 5.64 2.13
N SER A 99 -1.23 6.88 2.34
CA SER A 99 -1.48 7.83 1.27
C SER A 99 -0.18 8.23 0.54
N LEU A 100 0.91 8.41 1.28
CA LEU A 100 2.23 8.69 0.70
C LEU A 100 2.74 7.50 -0.13
N ALA A 101 2.57 6.27 0.37
CA ALA A 101 2.92 5.05 -0.36
C ALA A 101 2.18 4.98 -1.70
N THR A 102 0.88 5.32 -1.68
CA THR A 102 0.02 5.34 -2.87
C THR A 102 0.48 6.40 -3.88
N ILE A 103 0.81 7.61 -3.43
CA ILE A 103 1.31 8.68 -4.31
C ILE A 103 2.62 8.25 -4.96
N VAL A 104 3.59 7.76 -4.17
CA VAL A 104 4.90 7.32 -4.69
C VAL A 104 4.73 6.20 -5.71
N GLN A 105 3.87 5.23 -5.44
CA GLN A 105 3.58 4.13 -6.35
C GLN A 105 2.98 4.64 -7.68
N ASN A 106 1.97 5.51 -7.62
CA ASN A 106 1.34 6.07 -8.82
C ASN A 106 2.31 6.92 -9.64
N THR A 107 3.16 7.71 -8.99
CA THR A 107 4.19 8.51 -9.66
C THR A 107 5.24 7.61 -10.33
N ASN A 108 5.67 6.54 -9.66
CA ASN A 108 6.64 5.61 -10.24
C ASN A 108 6.08 4.86 -11.44
N ILE A 109 4.86 4.33 -11.35
CA ILE A 109 4.16 3.70 -12.48
C ILE A 109 4.06 4.67 -13.65
N THR A 110 3.63 5.91 -13.40
CA THR A 110 3.50 6.95 -14.44
C THR A 110 4.86 7.24 -15.10
N SER A 111 5.92 7.36 -14.32
CA SER A 111 7.29 7.59 -14.85
C SER A 111 7.79 6.42 -15.69
N ASN A 112 7.54 5.17 -15.26
CA ASN A 112 7.98 3.97 -15.95
C ASN A 112 7.23 3.80 -17.28
N ILE A 113 5.92 4.12 -17.31
CA ILE A 113 5.13 4.15 -18.55
C ILE A 113 5.63 5.23 -19.51
N ALA A 114 6.02 6.41 -19.03
CA ALA A 114 6.57 7.46 -19.88
C ALA A 114 7.91 7.03 -20.51
N LEU A 115 8.81 6.45 -19.71
CA LEU A 115 10.09 5.91 -20.19
C LEU A 115 9.89 4.78 -21.20
N TYR A 116 8.95 3.86 -20.95
CA TYR A 116 8.62 2.79 -21.90
C TYR A 116 8.11 3.35 -23.23
N LYS A 117 7.26 4.40 -23.21
CA LYS A 117 6.77 5.06 -24.43
C LYS A 117 7.90 5.75 -25.20
N GLU A 118 8.83 6.41 -24.52
CA GLU A 118 9.99 7.04 -25.16
C GLU A 118 10.95 6.01 -25.75
N ALA A 119 11.26 4.95 -25.01
CA ALA A 119 12.11 3.87 -25.49
C ALA A 119 11.47 3.19 -26.72
N LYS A 120 10.19 2.81 -26.64
CA LYS A 120 9.47 2.19 -27.76
C LYS A 120 9.22 3.16 -28.93
N GLY A 121 9.05 4.45 -28.65
CA GLY A 121 8.96 5.51 -29.64
C GLY A 121 10.27 5.70 -30.39
N ASN A 122 11.41 5.67 -29.69
CA ASN A 122 12.74 5.73 -30.30
C ASN A 122 13.07 4.47 -31.11
N PHE A 123 12.65 3.28 -30.67
CA PHE A 123 12.74 2.05 -31.48
C PHE A 123 11.90 2.12 -32.76
N LYS A 124 10.72 2.76 -32.72
CA LYS A 124 9.90 2.99 -33.91
C LYS A 124 10.44 4.11 -34.81
N ASN A 125 11.07 5.14 -34.26
CA ASN A 125 11.64 6.25 -35.03
C ASN A 125 12.97 5.90 -35.72
N ALA A 126 13.68 4.86 -35.25
CA ALA A 126 14.83 4.31 -35.96
C ALA A 126 14.41 3.46 -37.19
N ASP A 127 13.17 2.97 -37.22
CA ASP A 127 12.69 2.06 -38.27
C ASP A 127 11.52 2.61 -39.11
N THR A 128 10.98 3.79 -38.83
CA THR A 128 9.84 4.31 -39.60
C THR A 128 9.73 5.83 -39.55
N GLN A 129 10.39 6.50 -40.49
CA GLN A 129 9.69 7.60 -41.17
C GLN A 129 8.38 7.01 -41.71
N ASN A 130 7.24 7.63 -41.35
CA ASN A 130 5.86 7.31 -41.72
C ASN A 130 5.10 6.42 -40.73
N VAL A 131 4.30 7.03 -39.85
CA VAL A 131 2.83 7.02 -39.92
C VAL A 131 2.26 7.71 -38.66
N THR A 132 1.39 8.67 -38.97
CA THR A 132 0.55 9.55 -38.18
C THR A 132 -0.03 9.03 -36.85
N ALA A 133 0.04 9.91 -35.85
CA ALA A 133 -0.97 10.24 -34.83
C ALA A 133 -2.03 9.16 -34.48
N GLU A 134 -1.99 8.66 -33.26
CA GLU A 134 -3.22 8.45 -32.48
C GLU A 134 -2.97 8.80 -31.01
N LYS A 135 -3.45 9.99 -30.65
CA LYS A 135 -3.59 10.47 -29.29
C LYS A 135 -4.78 9.71 -28.69
N LYS A 136 -4.53 8.78 -27.77
CA LYS A 136 -5.57 8.23 -26.89
C LYS A 136 -5.19 8.52 -25.45
N ASP A 137 -5.85 9.55 -24.95
CA ASP A 137 -5.97 9.88 -23.54
C ASP A 137 -6.50 8.64 -22.80
N PHE A 138 -5.84 8.23 -21.71
CA PHE A 138 -6.37 7.23 -20.79
C PHE A 138 -6.29 7.77 -19.35
N CYS A 139 -6.90 8.93 -19.15
CA CYS A 139 -7.57 9.23 -17.89
C CYS A 139 -8.92 8.50 -17.95
N GLY A 140 -9.02 7.31 -17.35
CA GLY A 140 -10.27 6.56 -17.37
C GLY A 140 -10.26 5.27 -16.57
N ASN A 141 -10.82 5.35 -15.36
CA ASN A 141 -11.58 4.28 -14.69
C ASN A 141 -10.81 3.13 -14.00
N LYS A 142 -10.48 3.33 -12.72
CA LYS A 142 -11.23 2.79 -11.56
C LYS A 142 -10.34 2.91 -10.32
N ALA A 143 -10.78 3.71 -9.36
CA ALA A 143 -10.25 3.69 -8.00
C ALA A 143 -10.72 2.41 -7.30
N GLU A 144 -10.12 1.26 -7.63
CA GLU A 144 -10.18 0.07 -6.80
C GLU A 144 -8.88 0.01 -6.01
N SER A 145 -8.97 -0.05 -4.68
CA SER A 145 -7.81 -0.05 -3.79
C SER A 145 -6.79 -1.08 -4.25
N GLY A 146 -5.52 -0.71 -4.46
CA GLY A 146 -4.48 -1.60 -5.00
C GLY A 146 -4.31 -2.93 -4.24
N TYR A 147 -4.85 -3.02 -3.02
CA TYR A 147 -4.95 -4.25 -2.23
C TYR A 147 -5.82 -5.35 -2.87
N SER A 148 -6.90 -5.02 -3.59
CA SER A 148 -7.79 -6.02 -4.20
C SER A 148 -7.19 -6.68 -5.45
N LEU A 149 -6.38 -5.94 -6.22
CA LEU A 149 -5.71 -6.48 -7.41
C LEU A 149 -4.56 -7.44 -7.03
N LEU A 150 -3.83 -7.16 -5.95
CA LEU A 150 -2.78 -8.05 -5.46
C LEU A 150 -3.31 -9.40 -4.93
N LYS A 151 -4.49 -9.39 -4.29
CA LYS A 151 -5.13 -10.63 -3.82
C LYS A 151 -5.61 -11.49 -5.00
N MET A 152 -6.16 -10.88 -6.06
CA MET A 152 -6.57 -11.57 -7.28
C MET A 152 -5.41 -12.00 -8.19
N ALA A 153 -4.23 -11.39 -8.06
CA ALA A 153 -3.02 -11.79 -8.78
C ALA A 153 -2.32 -12.98 -8.10
N LYS A 154 -2.43 -13.09 -6.77
CA LYS A 154 -1.86 -14.22 -6.02
C LYS A 154 -2.67 -15.51 -6.18
N GLU A 155 -3.99 -15.41 -6.36
CA GLU A 155 -4.88 -16.57 -6.51
C GLU A 155 -4.98 -17.11 -7.95
N ARG A 156 -4.49 -16.38 -8.97
CA ARG A 156 -4.55 -16.82 -10.39
C ARG A 156 -3.27 -17.44 -10.96
N ASN A 157 -2.20 -17.56 -10.18
CA ASN A 157 -0.91 -18.02 -10.68
C ASN A 157 -0.70 -19.54 -10.67
N GLU A 158 -1.72 -20.37 -10.38
CA GLU A 158 -1.55 -21.82 -10.28
C GLU A 158 -2.16 -22.70 -11.39
N GLU A 159 -2.89 -22.17 -12.40
CA GLU A 159 -3.54 -23.07 -13.39
C GLU A 159 -3.33 -22.80 -14.90
N ASP A 160 -2.67 -21.71 -15.32
CA ASP A 160 -2.57 -21.44 -16.76
C ASP A 160 -1.26 -21.96 -17.35
N GLY A 161 -1.26 -23.18 -17.88
CA GLY A 161 -0.15 -23.73 -18.66
C GLY A 161 0.04 -23.00 -20.00
N TYR A 162 1.13 -22.24 -20.14
CA TYR A 162 1.52 -21.60 -21.39
C TYR A 162 3.01 -21.77 -21.70
N TRP A 163 3.38 -21.69 -22.97
CA TRP A 163 4.78 -21.62 -23.40
C TRP A 163 5.03 -20.36 -24.22
N ILE A 164 6.24 -19.81 -24.12
CA ILE A 164 6.66 -18.61 -24.84
C ILE A 164 7.45 -19.02 -26.07
N CYS A 165 7.03 -18.57 -27.25
CA CYS A 165 7.76 -18.83 -28.49
C CYS A 165 9.13 -18.14 -28.48
N LYS A 166 10.20 -18.90 -28.68
CA LYS A 166 11.58 -18.37 -28.70
C LYS A 166 11.88 -17.44 -29.87
N SER A 167 11.09 -17.51 -30.94
CA SER A 167 11.32 -16.70 -32.15
C SER A 167 10.60 -15.36 -32.14
N CYS A 168 9.37 -15.29 -31.62
CA CYS A 168 8.57 -14.06 -31.64
C CYS A 168 8.10 -13.57 -30.26
N GLY A 169 8.40 -14.31 -29.19
CA GLY A 169 8.02 -13.95 -27.82
C GLY A 169 6.52 -14.07 -27.50
N ARG A 170 5.69 -14.55 -28.44
CA ARG A 170 4.25 -14.73 -28.19
C ARG A 170 3.99 -15.88 -27.21
N LYS A 171 3.12 -15.62 -26.24
CA LYS A 171 2.56 -16.61 -25.32
C LYS A 171 1.55 -17.48 -26.07
N ASN A 172 1.83 -18.77 -26.18
CA ASN A 172 0.94 -19.76 -26.78
C ASN A 172 0.40 -20.70 -25.70
N ASN A 173 -0.80 -21.22 -25.92
CA ASN A 173 -1.41 -22.23 -25.05
C ASN A 173 -0.57 -23.52 -25.09
N ILE A 174 -0.41 -24.19 -23.94
CA ILE A 174 0.39 -25.43 -23.82
C ILE A 174 -0.08 -26.57 -24.73
N ASN A 175 -1.35 -26.57 -25.15
CA ASN A 175 -1.92 -27.58 -26.05
C ASN A 175 -1.61 -27.34 -27.53
N VAL A 176 -0.89 -26.27 -27.89
CA VAL A 176 -0.56 -25.93 -29.28
C VAL A 176 0.94 -26.15 -29.55
N TYR A 177 1.25 -26.97 -30.56
CA TYR A 177 2.62 -27.40 -30.88
C TYR A 177 3.42 -26.41 -31.75
N TYR A 178 2.75 -25.42 -32.33
CA TYR A 178 3.33 -24.39 -33.19
C TYR A 178 2.82 -23.01 -32.76
N CYS A 179 3.63 -21.98 -32.99
CA CYS A 179 3.25 -20.61 -32.68
C CYS A 179 2.26 -20.08 -33.74
N ASN A 180 1.12 -19.56 -33.29
CA ASN A 180 0.09 -18.99 -34.16
C ASN A 180 0.51 -17.71 -34.91
N ASP A 181 1.67 -17.14 -34.61
CA ASP A 181 2.16 -15.91 -35.26
C ASP A 181 3.24 -16.17 -36.30
N CYS A 182 4.24 -16.99 -35.93
CA CYS A 182 5.42 -17.23 -36.76
C CYS A 182 5.51 -18.65 -37.31
N GLY A 183 4.55 -19.52 -36.98
CA GLY A 183 4.52 -20.93 -37.41
C GLY A 183 5.60 -21.81 -36.77
N ASN A 184 6.46 -21.27 -35.91
CA ASN A 184 7.59 -22.00 -35.38
C ASN A 184 7.17 -23.01 -34.30
N HIS A 185 7.82 -24.17 -34.28
CA HIS A 185 7.51 -25.24 -33.32
C HIS A 185 8.03 -24.93 -31.91
N LYS A 186 7.43 -25.59 -30.91
CA LYS A 186 7.84 -25.52 -29.50
C LYS A 186 9.33 -25.88 -29.30
#